data_AF-A0A1I3N3X4-F1
#
_entry.id   AF-A0A1I3N3X4-F1
#
_cell.length_a   1.000
_cell.length_b   1.000
_cell.length_c   1.000
_cell.angle_alpha   90.00
_cell.angle_beta   90.00
_cell.angle_gamma   90.00
#
_symmetry.space_group_name_H-M   'P 1'
#
loop_
_entity.id
_entity.type
_entity.pdbx_description
1 polymer ?
#
loop_
_entity_poly.entity_id
_entity_poly.type
_entity_poly.pdbx_seq_one_letter_code
_entity_poly.pdbx_strand_id
1 'polypeptide(L)'
;MSGDPAIMICVGATKAGTSSLYRYLHDHPDCHMRSVKEIHYFDTVENEDYAFQFDVFARLRADLVRRQDVARQNGNRWKVANLDRQIKDVDEIVRILELGEDGVSDYLFYLLDGIGDKKLAGDITPGYGLLSEDCLRDMAHMAPDVRFVFLMRDPVERLWSHVRMQAKRQRRPGEEVEVKAKRIMNRVVNRDLEKHIAPRGDYAGIIEKLKRAVPEDKLLVGFTEDLLTGEGLGTLCRFLGIAERPVEKDPHAHEGVKLELSDKQRHEAARFLAPQYAYVEKTFGKLPAGWQANMARI
;
A
#
# COMPACT_ATOMS: atom_id res chain seq x y z
N MET A 1 -12.63 16.10 20.88
CA MET A 1 -11.59 15.34 20.16
C MET A 1 -10.51 15.07 21.18
N SER A 2 -10.18 13.79 21.42
CA SER A 2 -9.06 13.43 22.30
C SER A 2 -7.80 14.15 21.80
N GLY A 3 -6.93 14.57 22.72
CA GLY A 3 -5.64 15.19 22.37
C GLY A 3 -4.63 14.20 21.79
N ASP A 4 -5.03 12.94 21.59
CA ASP A 4 -4.18 11.86 21.11
C ASP A 4 -4.03 11.91 19.58
N PRO A 5 -2.85 11.61 19.06
CA PRO A 5 -2.62 11.53 17.63
C PRO A 5 -3.43 10.38 17.00
N ALA A 6 -3.93 10.60 15.79
CA ALA A 6 -4.60 9.55 15.04
C ALA A 6 -3.60 8.56 14.44
N ILE A 7 -4.00 7.29 14.31
CA ILE A 7 -3.25 6.24 13.61
C ILE A 7 -3.93 5.99 12.26
N MET A 8 -3.23 6.26 11.17
CA MET A 8 -3.71 5.93 9.83
C MET A 8 -3.17 4.58 9.37
N ILE A 9 -4.06 3.70 8.91
CA ILE A 9 -3.70 2.44 8.27
C ILE A 9 -4.17 2.44 6.82
N CYS A 10 -3.23 2.50 5.88
CA CYS A 10 -3.55 2.34 4.46
C CYS A 10 -3.45 0.87 4.07
N VAL A 11 -4.62 0.21 4.01
CA VAL A 11 -4.74 -1.23 3.83
C VAL A 11 -4.70 -1.69 2.36
N GLY A 12 -4.70 -0.76 1.41
CA GLY A 12 -4.71 -1.13 0.00
C GLY A 12 -5.06 0.00 -0.95
N ALA A 13 -5.20 -0.30 -2.24
CA ALA A 13 -4.89 -1.59 -2.86
C ALA A 13 -3.43 -1.68 -3.32
N THR A 14 -2.91 -2.90 -3.45
CA THR A 14 -1.58 -3.12 -4.04
C THR A 14 -1.56 -2.56 -5.47
N LYS A 15 -0.61 -1.65 -5.74
CA LYS A 15 -0.43 -0.88 -7.00
C LYS A 15 -1.47 0.21 -7.27
N ALA A 16 -2.19 0.67 -6.26
CA ALA A 16 -3.12 1.81 -6.34
C ALA A 16 -2.53 3.09 -5.71
N GLY A 17 -1.29 3.46 -6.04
CA GLY A 17 -0.76 4.77 -5.64
C GLY A 17 -0.33 4.95 -4.17
N THR A 18 -0.33 3.89 -3.35
CA THR A 18 0.03 3.98 -1.91
C THR A 18 1.44 4.55 -1.64
N SER A 19 2.39 4.40 -2.56
CA SER A 19 3.70 5.07 -2.46
C SER A 19 3.64 6.59 -2.64
N SER A 20 2.68 7.10 -3.43
CA SER A 20 2.47 8.54 -3.58
C SER A 20 1.85 9.11 -2.30
N LEU A 21 0.86 8.41 -1.73
CA LEU A 21 0.29 8.76 -0.42
C LEU A 21 1.37 8.76 0.67
N TYR A 22 2.22 7.74 0.72
CA TYR A 22 3.32 7.69 1.67
C TYR A 22 4.23 8.91 1.59
N ARG A 23 4.66 9.32 0.38
CA ARG A 23 5.52 10.51 0.21
C ARG A 23 4.84 11.77 0.70
N TYR A 24 3.58 11.96 0.30
CA TYR A 24 2.80 13.11 0.73
C TYR A 24 2.76 13.21 2.26
N LEU A 25 2.42 12.12 2.94
CA LEU A 25 2.34 12.09 4.40
C LEU A 25 3.71 12.14 5.07
N HIS A 26 4.75 11.52 4.50
CA HIS A 26 6.09 11.54 5.05
C HIS A 26 6.69 12.96 5.09
N ASP A 27 6.40 13.77 4.08
CA ASP A 27 6.88 15.15 3.98
C ASP A 27 5.94 16.15 4.68
N HIS A 28 4.80 15.69 5.20
CA HIS A 28 3.79 16.56 5.83
C HIS A 28 4.17 16.91 7.29
N PRO A 29 4.11 18.19 7.72
CA PRO A 29 4.54 18.59 9.05
C PRO A 29 3.68 18.02 10.17
N ASP A 30 2.38 17.78 9.94
CA ASP A 30 1.48 17.19 10.94
C ASP A 30 1.62 15.66 11.06
N CYS A 31 2.47 15.03 10.23
CA CYS A 31 2.55 13.58 10.11
C CYS A 31 3.92 13.04 10.57
N HIS A 32 3.88 11.88 11.21
CA HIS A 32 5.01 11.06 11.63
C HIS A 32 4.92 9.71 10.92
N MET A 33 5.59 9.58 9.78
CA MET A 33 5.67 8.31 9.05
C MET A 33 7.02 7.65 9.32
N ARG A 34 7.02 6.35 9.65
CA ARG A 34 8.25 5.56 9.81
C ARG A 34 9.03 5.48 8.50
N SER A 35 10.34 5.26 8.59
CA SER A 35 11.23 5.29 7.42
C SER A 35 11.22 4.01 6.60
N VAL A 36 10.63 2.96 7.17
CA VAL A 36 10.30 1.68 6.53
C VAL A 36 8.80 1.66 6.26
N LYS A 37 8.42 1.35 5.03
CA LYS A 37 7.04 1.25 4.57
C LYS A 37 6.72 -0.22 4.33
N GLU A 38 5.44 -0.59 4.38
CA GLU A 38 4.98 -1.98 4.28
C GLU A 38 5.55 -2.81 5.46
N ILE A 39 5.11 -2.48 6.68
CA ILE A 39 5.60 -3.10 7.92
C ILE A 39 5.24 -4.58 7.97
N HIS A 40 4.08 -4.96 7.41
CA HIS A 40 3.62 -6.34 7.36
C HIS A 40 3.55 -7.00 8.76
N TYR A 41 3.07 -6.27 9.76
CA TYR A 41 2.90 -6.82 11.11
C TYR A 41 1.69 -7.76 11.15
N PHE A 42 0.49 -7.22 10.91
CA PHE A 42 -0.77 -7.97 11.06
C PHE A 42 -0.91 -9.15 10.10
N ASP A 43 -0.43 -9.04 8.87
CA ASP A 43 -0.48 -10.17 7.92
C ASP A 43 0.59 -11.22 8.19
N THR A 44 1.73 -10.86 8.79
CA THR A 44 2.67 -11.87 9.28
C THR A 44 2.10 -12.63 10.46
N VAL A 45 1.46 -11.92 11.40
CA VAL A 45 0.84 -12.52 12.59
C VAL A 45 -0.34 -13.42 12.20
N GLU A 46 -1.30 -12.91 11.43
CA GLU A 46 -2.51 -13.66 11.04
C GLU A 46 -2.20 -14.89 10.18
N ASN A 47 -1.23 -14.80 9.26
CA ASN A 47 -0.90 -15.92 8.36
C ASN A 47 0.21 -16.83 8.91
N GLU A 48 0.73 -16.56 10.11
CA GLU A 48 1.88 -17.26 10.70
C GLU A 48 3.14 -17.28 9.81
N ASP A 49 3.32 -16.24 8.98
CA ASP A 49 4.37 -16.15 7.95
C ASP A 49 5.74 -15.67 8.51
N TYR A 50 5.98 -15.82 9.81
CA TYR A 50 7.15 -15.28 10.52
C TYR A 50 8.50 -15.62 9.88
N ALA A 51 8.72 -16.89 9.53
CA ALA A 51 9.99 -17.31 8.95
C ALA A 51 10.28 -16.62 7.61
N PHE A 52 9.25 -16.45 6.77
CA PHE A 52 9.36 -15.72 5.53
C PHE A 52 9.65 -14.23 5.80
N GLN A 53 8.93 -13.63 6.75
CA GLN A 53 9.07 -12.21 7.05
C GLN A 53 10.43 -11.88 7.67
N PHE A 54 10.96 -12.73 8.56
CA PHE A 54 12.31 -12.56 9.10
C PHE A 54 13.39 -12.64 8.02
N ASP A 55 13.24 -13.53 7.02
CA ASP A 55 14.15 -13.57 5.86
C ASP A 55 14.04 -12.30 4.98
N VAL A 56 12.83 -11.75 4.81
CA VAL A 56 12.64 -10.45 4.14
C VAL A 56 13.38 -9.34 4.87
N PHE A 57 13.20 -9.21 6.19
CA PHE A 57 13.86 -8.17 6.98
C PHE A 57 15.37 -8.36 7.10
N ALA A 58 15.85 -9.59 7.26
CA ALA A 58 17.28 -9.89 7.29
C ALA A 58 17.97 -9.44 5.99
N ARG A 59 17.36 -9.72 4.83
CA ARG A 59 17.88 -9.26 3.52
C ARG A 59 17.83 -7.75 3.37
N LEU A 60 16.74 -7.11 3.79
CA LEU A 60 16.60 -5.65 3.75
C LEU A 60 17.67 -4.99 4.62
N ARG A 61 17.84 -5.47 5.86
CA ARG A 61 18.85 -4.99 6.80
C ARG A 61 20.26 -5.12 6.22
N ALA A 62 20.60 -6.28 5.67
CA ALA A 62 21.90 -6.49 5.04
C ALA A 62 22.16 -5.53 3.87
N ASP A 63 21.13 -5.20 3.08
CA ASP A 63 21.23 -4.19 2.02
C ASP A 63 21.46 -2.77 2.57
N LEU A 64 20.71 -2.39 3.60
CA LEU A 64 20.83 -1.09 4.25
C LEU A 64 22.24 -0.90 4.84
N VAL A 65 22.78 -1.90 5.53
CA VAL A 65 24.14 -1.88 6.09
C VAL A 65 25.18 -1.69 4.98
N ARG A 66 25.12 -2.50 3.90
CA ARG A 66 26.03 -2.34 2.75
C ARG A 66 25.99 -0.93 2.16
N ARG A 67 24.78 -0.38 1.98
CA ARG A 67 24.59 0.99 1.45
C ARG A 67 25.09 2.06 2.42
N GLN A 68 25.01 1.80 3.73
CA GLN A 68 25.49 2.71 4.78
C GLN A 68 27.02 2.75 4.75
N ASP A 69 27.69 1.62 4.58
CA ASP A 69 29.15 1.55 4.49
C ASP A 69 29.67 2.31 3.25
N VAL A 70 29.03 2.14 2.10
CA VAL A 70 29.33 2.94 0.90
C VAL A 70 29.11 4.43 1.16
N ALA A 71 28.03 4.80 1.86
CA ALA A 71 27.77 6.21 2.19
C ALA A 71 28.81 6.80 3.16
N ARG A 72 29.30 6.00 4.13
CA ARG A 72 30.39 6.38 5.05
C ARG A 72 31.68 6.62 4.30
N GLN A 73 32.06 5.70 3.41
CA GLN A 73 33.26 5.82 2.57
C GLN A 73 33.22 7.08 1.69
N ASN A 74 32.03 7.44 1.19
CA ASN A 74 31.82 8.63 0.38
C ASN A 74 31.63 9.93 1.21
N GLY A 75 31.74 9.87 2.54
CA GLY A 75 31.57 11.04 3.42
C GLY A 75 30.16 11.63 3.45
N ASN A 76 29.14 10.92 2.94
CA ASN A 76 27.76 11.42 2.84
C ASN A 76 27.02 11.26 4.18
N ARG A 77 27.27 12.19 5.11
CA ARG A 77 26.73 12.16 6.48
C ARG A 77 25.21 12.10 6.54
N TRP A 78 24.51 12.86 5.69
CA TRP A 78 23.05 12.86 5.64
C TRP A 78 22.50 11.48 5.25
N LYS A 79 23.08 10.84 4.22
CA LYS A 79 22.67 9.51 3.78
C LYS A 79 22.95 8.44 4.84
N VAL A 80 24.08 8.55 5.56
CA VAL A 80 24.39 7.65 6.69
C VAL A 80 23.34 7.76 7.78
N ALA A 81 22.97 8.98 8.19
CA ALA A 81 21.93 9.20 9.20
C ALA A 81 20.56 8.67 8.76
N ASN A 82 20.21 8.82 7.48
CA ASN A 82 18.97 8.26 6.96
C ASN A 82 18.94 6.73 6.97
N LEU A 83 20.04 6.10 6.54
CA LEU A 83 20.17 4.63 6.55
C LEU A 83 20.21 4.08 7.98
N ASP A 84 20.78 4.82 8.93
CA ASP A 84 20.79 4.45 10.35
C ASP A 84 19.36 4.35 10.92
N ARG A 85 18.50 5.34 10.62
CA ARG A 85 17.08 5.29 10.99
C ARG A 85 16.36 4.08 10.40
N GLN A 86 16.61 3.78 9.12
CA GLN A 86 16.01 2.62 8.47
C GLN A 86 16.46 1.30 9.08
N ILE A 87 17.74 1.17 9.45
CA ILE A 87 18.25 -0.03 10.12
C ILE A 87 17.59 -0.20 11.49
N LYS A 88 17.49 0.88 12.27
CA LYS A 88 16.79 0.87 13.57
C LYS A 88 15.32 0.50 13.45
N ASP A 89 14.64 1.04 12.43
CA ASP A 89 13.25 0.67 12.14
C ASP A 89 13.11 -0.84 11.84
N VAL A 90 14.01 -1.40 11.02
CA VAL A 90 13.98 -2.84 10.74
C VAL A 90 14.26 -3.66 12.00
N ASP A 91 15.26 -3.27 12.81
CA ASP A 91 15.62 -3.98 14.04
C ASP A 91 14.45 -3.97 15.04
N GLU A 92 13.75 -2.86 15.17
CA GLU A 92 12.59 -2.73 16.05
C GLU A 92 11.38 -3.54 15.55
N ILE A 93 11.08 -3.52 14.25
CA ILE A 93 9.99 -4.33 13.68
C ILE A 93 10.27 -5.83 13.87
N VAL A 94 11.52 -6.27 13.72
CA VAL A 94 11.90 -7.67 13.97
C VAL A 94 11.65 -8.04 15.43
N ARG A 95 12.08 -7.18 16.38
CA ARG A 95 11.81 -7.38 17.82
C ARG A 95 10.31 -7.50 18.11
N ILE A 96 9.50 -6.64 17.48
CA ILE A 96 8.04 -6.64 17.67
C ILE A 96 7.40 -7.91 17.10
N LEU A 97 7.87 -8.38 15.94
CA LEU A 97 7.37 -9.62 15.33
C LEU A 97 7.73 -10.86 16.16
N GLU A 98 8.82 -10.85 16.93
CA GLU A 98 9.15 -11.93 17.87
C GLU A 98 8.11 -12.07 19.00
N LEU A 99 7.34 -11.01 19.29
CA LEU A 99 6.24 -11.03 20.27
C LEU A 99 4.94 -11.63 19.71
N GLY A 100 4.85 -11.82 18.39
CA GLY A 100 3.65 -12.35 17.74
C GLY A 100 2.40 -11.51 18.01
N GLU A 101 1.30 -12.18 18.37
CA GLU A 101 0.00 -11.55 18.68
C GLU A 101 0.07 -10.58 19.86
N ASP A 102 0.94 -10.82 20.84
CA ASP A 102 1.10 -9.98 22.03
C ASP A 102 1.81 -8.64 21.71
N GLY A 103 2.37 -8.50 20.50
CA GLY A 103 3.16 -7.35 20.07
C GLY A 103 2.38 -6.10 19.65
N VAL A 104 1.03 -6.12 19.67
CA VAL A 104 0.22 -5.00 19.15
C VAL A 104 0.51 -3.69 19.90
N SER A 105 0.74 -3.76 21.21
CA SER A 105 1.10 -2.58 22.02
C SER A 105 2.47 -2.02 21.64
N ASP A 106 3.47 -2.88 21.42
CA ASP A 106 4.79 -2.47 20.94
C ASP A 106 4.74 -1.92 19.51
N TYR A 107 3.90 -2.49 18.64
CA TYR A 107 3.63 -1.96 17.29
C TYR A 107 3.08 -0.53 17.35
N LEU A 108 2.12 -0.27 18.24
CA LEU A 108 1.57 1.09 18.44
C LEU A 108 2.61 2.04 19.01
N PHE A 109 3.37 1.60 20.01
CA PHE A 109 4.47 2.39 20.56
C PHE A 109 5.49 2.73 19.48
N TYR A 110 5.86 1.76 18.63
CA TYR A 110 6.76 1.95 17.50
C TYR A 110 6.25 3.00 16.50
N LEU A 111 4.96 2.98 16.16
CA LEU A 111 4.37 3.99 15.27
C LEU A 111 4.40 5.40 15.88
N LEU A 112 4.26 5.51 17.21
CA LEU A 112 4.16 6.78 17.93
C LEU A 112 5.51 7.29 18.46
N ASP A 113 6.54 6.45 18.51
CA ASP A 113 7.85 6.81 19.05
C ASP A 113 8.46 7.99 18.28
N GLY A 114 8.69 9.09 18.98
CA GLY A 114 9.20 10.33 18.39
C GLY A 114 8.16 11.17 17.63
N ILE A 115 6.85 10.95 17.86
CA ILE A 115 5.79 11.74 17.21
C ILE A 115 5.81 13.23 17.57
N GLY A 116 6.19 13.59 18.80
CA GLY A 116 6.23 14.98 19.25
C GLY A 116 4.86 15.66 19.24
N ASP A 117 4.75 16.81 18.59
CA ASP A 117 3.53 17.61 18.43
C ASP A 117 2.71 17.27 17.17
N LYS A 118 3.13 16.25 16.43
CA LYS A 118 2.47 15.80 15.20
C LYS A 118 1.14 15.12 15.53
N LYS A 119 0.18 15.24 14.61
CA LYS A 119 -1.21 14.81 14.81
C LYS A 119 -1.51 13.42 14.28
N LEU A 120 -0.64 12.89 13.42
CA LEU A 120 -0.88 11.65 12.69
C LEU A 120 0.38 10.78 12.69
N ALA A 121 0.25 9.51 13.04
CA ALA A 121 1.20 8.46 12.65
C ALA A 121 0.52 7.48 11.69
N GLY A 122 1.28 6.62 11.01
CA GLY A 122 0.62 5.60 10.21
C GLY A 122 1.50 4.52 9.59
N ASP A 123 0.81 3.48 9.16
CA ASP A 123 1.33 2.34 8.42
C ASP A 123 0.63 2.25 7.06
N ILE A 124 1.42 2.00 6.02
CA ILE A 124 0.93 1.80 4.67
C ILE A 124 1.41 0.42 4.23
N THR A 125 0.55 -0.58 4.50
CA THR A 125 0.75 -1.97 4.11
C THR A 125 -0.43 -2.41 3.24
N PRO A 126 -0.32 -2.31 1.90
CA PRO A 126 -1.42 -2.61 0.97
C PRO A 126 -1.88 -4.08 0.97
N GLY A 127 -1.18 -4.96 1.71
CA GLY A 127 -1.56 -6.34 1.94
C GLY A 127 -2.67 -6.48 2.97
N TYR A 128 -2.83 -5.53 3.90
CA TYR A 128 -3.80 -5.63 4.99
C TYR A 128 -5.25 -5.70 4.52
N GLY A 129 -5.59 -5.22 3.31
CA GLY A 129 -6.93 -5.39 2.76
C GLY A 129 -7.35 -6.86 2.56
N LEU A 130 -6.39 -7.79 2.57
CA LEU A 130 -6.64 -9.23 2.50
C LEU A 130 -6.93 -9.89 3.85
N LEU A 131 -6.64 -9.22 4.98
CA LEU A 131 -6.81 -9.78 6.32
C LEU A 131 -8.25 -10.21 6.61
N SER A 132 -8.45 -11.09 7.58
CA SER A 132 -9.80 -11.46 8.02
C SER A 132 -10.60 -10.25 8.51
N GLU A 133 -11.93 -10.38 8.51
CA GLU A 133 -12.80 -9.33 9.04
C GLU A 133 -12.56 -9.09 10.53
N ASP A 134 -12.22 -10.14 11.27
CA ASP A 134 -11.93 -10.07 12.71
C ASP A 134 -10.62 -9.32 12.96
N CYS A 135 -9.53 -9.65 12.25
CA CYS A 135 -8.27 -8.91 12.36
C CYS A 135 -8.44 -7.43 11.99
N LEU A 136 -9.18 -7.11 10.92
CA LEU A 136 -9.48 -5.72 10.56
C LEU A 136 -10.28 -5.00 11.64
N ARG A 137 -11.20 -5.69 12.32
CA ARG A 137 -11.97 -5.15 13.43
C ARG A 137 -11.08 -4.90 14.64
N ASP A 138 -10.17 -5.81 14.98
CA ASP A 138 -9.22 -5.64 16.08
C ASP A 138 -8.28 -4.47 15.82
N MET A 139 -7.76 -4.37 14.59
CA MET A 139 -6.98 -3.22 14.14
C MET A 139 -7.74 -1.89 14.27
N ALA A 140 -9.06 -1.88 14.02
CA ALA A 140 -9.87 -0.66 14.18
C ALA A 140 -10.04 -0.22 15.64
N HIS A 141 -9.83 -1.12 16.61
CA HIS A 141 -9.99 -0.87 18.03
C HIS A 141 -8.66 -0.87 18.82
N MET A 142 -7.52 -1.06 18.15
CA MET A 142 -6.20 -1.12 18.82
C MET A 142 -5.81 0.22 19.48
N ALA A 143 -6.37 1.34 19.03
CA ALA A 143 -6.17 2.66 19.62
C ALA A 143 -7.48 3.48 19.58
N PRO A 144 -7.59 4.58 20.35
CA PRO A 144 -8.81 5.39 20.38
C PRO A 144 -9.22 6.01 19.04
N ASP A 145 -8.25 6.23 18.14
CA ASP A 145 -8.50 6.86 16.84
C ASP A 145 -7.66 6.21 15.73
N VAL A 146 -8.16 5.08 15.22
CA VAL A 146 -7.59 4.41 14.04
C VAL A 146 -8.44 4.72 12.81
N ARG A 147 -7.80 5.17 11.74
CA ARG A 147 -8.46 5.58 10.49
C ARG A 147 -7.92 4.80 9.31
N PHE A 148 -8.79 4.11 8.60
CA PHE A 148 -8.45 3.27 7.47
C PHE A 148 -8.55 4.05 6.16
N VAL A 149 -7.56 3.86 5.30
CA VAL A 149 -7.56 4.40 3.94
C VAL A 149 -7.42 3.25 2.94
N PHE A 150 -8.36 3.18 1.99
CA PHE A 150 -8.29 2.26 0.85
C PHE A 150 -8.30 3.03 -0.47
N LEU A 151 -7.20 2.95 -1.20
CA LEU A 151 -7.03 3.56 -2.51
C LEU A 151 -7.38 2.59 -3.62
N MET A 152 -8.21 3.02 -4.54
CA MET A 152 -8.50 2.31 -5.77
C MET A 152 -7.78 2.96 -6.95
N ARG A 153 -7.44 2.14 -7.94
CA ARG A 153 -6.93 2.57 -9.25
C ARG A 153 -7.64 1.77 -10.33
N ASP A 154 -7.64 2.24 -11.58
CA ASP A 154 -8.20 1.48 -12.70
C ASP A 154 -7.83 -0.01 -12.60
N PRO A 155 -8.82 -0.93 -12.51
CA PRO A 155 -8.59 -2.34 -12.30
C PRO A 155 -7.57 -2.96 -13.26
N VAL A 156 -7.63 -2.60 -14.55
CA VAL A 156 -6.74 -3.14 -15.60
C VAL A 156 -5.33 -2.61 -15.42
N GLU A 157 -5.16 -1.31 -15.22
CA GLU A 157 -3.86 -0.67 -15.00
C GLU A 157 -3.21 -1.12 -13.69
N ARG A 158 -4.01 -1.32 -12.62
CA ARG A 158 -3.55 -1.89 -11.35
C ARG A 158 -3.06 -3.32 -11.55
N LEU A 159 -3.89 -4.18 -12.17
CA LEU A 159 -3.53 -5.57 -12.46
C LEU A 159 -2.24 -5.63 -13.29
N TRP A 160 -2.14 -4.85 -14.35
CA TRP A 160 -0.96 -4.82 -15.20
C TRP A 160 0.29 -4.36 -14.47
N SER A 161 0.17 -3.31 -13.63
CA SER A 161 1.28 -2.86 -12.79
C SER A 161 1.76 -3.96 -11.83
N HIS A 162 0.84 -4.76 -11.29
CA HIS A 162 1.15 -5.86 -10.38
C HIS A 162 1.83 -7.02 -11.12
N VAL A 163 1.31 -7.40 -12.29
CA VAL A 163 1.90 -8.41 -13.17
C VAL A 163 3.33 -8.05 -13.57
N ARG A 164 3.58 -6.80 -14.00
CA ARG A 164 4.94 -6.33 -14.34
C ARG A 164 5.88 -6.38 -13.14
N MET A 165 5.39 -6.03 -11.95
CA MET A 165 6.18 -6.11 -10.72
C MET A 165 6.56 -7.56 -10.40
N GLN A 166 5.62 -8.51 -10.49
CA GLN A 166 5.89 -9.93 -10.28
C GLN A 166 6.86 -10.48 -11.32
N ALA A 167 6.69 -10.14 -12.59
CA ALA A 167 7.58 -10.54 -13.67
C ALA A 167 9.03 -10.08 -13.40
N LYS A 168 9.21 -8.84 -12.92
CA LYS A 168 10.53 -8.31 -12.56
C LYS A 168 11.14 -9.03 -11.36
N ARG A 169 10.36 -9.27 -10.30
CA ARG A 169 10.83 -9.94 -9.06
C ARG A 169 11.21 -11.40 -9.29
N GLN A 170 10.45 -12.11 -10.11
CA GLN A 170 10.65 -13.54 -10.38
C GLN A 170 11.58 -13.81 -11.58
N ARG A 171 12.17 -12.77 -12.17
CA ARG A 171 12.97 -12.88 -13.41
C ARG A 171 14.16 -13.82 -13.21
N ARG A 172 14.30 -14.80 -14.11
CA ARG A 172 15.50 -15.66 -14.17
C ARG A 172 16.58 -15.03 -15.08
N PRO A 173 17.88 -15.34 -14.87
CA PRO A 173 18.92 -14.93 -15.81
C PRO A 173 18.57 -15.31 -17.24
N GLY A 174 18.68 -14.37 -18.18
CA GLY A 174 18.32 -14.56 -19.60
C GLY A 174 16.84 -14.44 -19.94
N GLU A 175 15.94 -14.31 -18.96
CA GLU A 175 14.50 -14.16 -19.22
C GLU A 175 14.12 -12.70 -19.52
N GLU A 176 13.32 -12.47 -20.56
CA GLU A 176 12.74 -11.17 -20.86
C GLU A 176 11.52 -10.88 -19.98
N VAL A 177 11.51 -9.71 -19.34
CA VAL A 177 10.43 -9.30 -18.42
C VAL A 177 9.09 -9.19 -19.15
N GLU A 178 9.10 -8.74 -20.40
CA GLU A 178 7.89 -8.60 -21.21
C GLU A 178 7.21 -9.95 -21.46
N VAL A 179 7.97 -10.93 -21.94
CA VAL A 179 7.47 -12.28 -22.23
C VAL A 179 6.89 -12.91 -20.96
N LYS A 180 7.58 -12.76 -19.82
CA LYS A 180 7.10 -13.25 -18.54
C LYS A 180 5.83 -12.54 -18.08
N ALA A 181 5.77 -11.22 -18.18
CA ALA A 181 4.60 -10.43 -17.81
C ALA A 181 3.37 -10.82 -18.64
N LYS A 182 3.51 -10.98 -19.97
CA LYS A 182 2.42 -11.45 -20.84
C LYS A 182 1.96 -12.86 -20.46
N ARG A 183 2.88 -13.76 -20.08
CA ARG A 183 2.55 -15.11 -19.61
C ARG A 183 1.78 -15.09 -18.28
N ILE A 184 2.23 -14.30 -17.30
CA ILE A 184 1.53 -14.14 -16.02
C ILE A 184 0.15 -13.54 -16.25
N MET A 185 0.02 -12.50 -17.08
CA MET A 185 -1.28 -11.89 -17.41
C MET A 185 -2.27 -12.92 -17.95
N ASN A 186 -1.84 -13.74 -18.92
CA ASN A 186 -2.66 -14.81 -19.48
C ASN A 186 -3.06 -15.87 -18.43
N ARG A 187 -2.18 -16.18 -17.46
CA ARG A 187 -2.48 -17.12 -16.38
C ARG A 187 -3.47 -16.57 -15.36
N VAL A 188 -3.44 -15.26 -15.09
CA VAL A 188 -4.44 -14.58 -14.26
C VAL A 188 -5.80 -14.62 -14.97
N VAL A 189 -5.86 -14.06 -16.17
CA VAL A 189 -7.12 -13.72 -16.84
C VAL A 189 -7.81 -14.94 -17.46
N ASN A 190 -7.04 -15.89 -17.99
CA ASN A 190 -7.60 -16.99 -18.81
C ASN A 190 -7.42 -18.38 -18.20
N ARG A 191 -6.73 -18.53 -17.06
CA ARG A 191 -6.44 -19.85 -16.48
C ARG A 191 -6.68 -19.99 -14.97
N ASP A 192 -6.97 -18.91 -14.26
CA ASP A 192 -7.15 -18.91 -12.80
C ASP A 192 -5.99 -19.57 -12.01
N LEU A 193 -4.75 -19.39 -12.49
CA LEU A 193 -3.57 -20.03 -11.89
C LEU A 193 -2.80 -19.12 -10.93
N GLU A 194 -2.96 -17.80 -11.03
CA GLU A 194 -2.21 -16.81 -10.24
C GLU A 194 -3.06 -16.32 -9.06
N LYS A 195 -3.40 -17.25 -8.16
CA LYS A 195 -4.34 -17.05 -7.05
C LYS A 195 -3.94 -15.96 -6.04
N HIS A 196 -2.68 -15.53 -6.05
CA HIS A 196 -2.18 -14.44 -5.20
C HIS A 196 -2.35 -13.05 -5.84
N ILE A 197 -2.62 -12.94 -7.15
CA ILE A 197 -2.70 -11.66 -7.87
C ILE A 197 -4.13 -11.12 -7.88
N ALA A 198 -5.10 -11.97 -8.23
CA ALA A 198 -6.49 -11.56 -8.39
C ALA A 198 -7.12 -11.00 -7.09
N PRO A 199 -6.97 -11.64 -5.90
CA PRO A 199 -7.60 -11.14 -4.67
C PRO A 199 -7.16 -9.72 -4.29
N ARG A 200 -5.93 -9.32 -4.64
CA ARG A 200 -5.39 -7.97 -4.38
C ARG A 200 -6.07 -6.85 -5.17
N GLY A 201 -6.98 -7.19 -6.09
CA GLY A 201 -7.84 -6.26 -6.81
C GLY A 201 -9.32 -6.62 -6.77
N ASP A 202 -9.74 -7.48 -5.82
CA ASP A 202 -11.15 -7.73 -5.56
C ASP A 202 -11.72 -6.57 -4.72
N TYR A 203 -11.99 -5.45 -5.37
CA TYR A 203 -12.53 -4.26 -4.74
C TYR A 203 -13.87 -4.54 -4.06
N ALA A 204 -14.76 -5.31 -4.70
CA ALA A 204 -16.03 -5.69 -4.12
C ALA A 204 -15.84 -6.44 -2.79
N GLY A 205 -15.05 -7.52 -2.77
CA GLY A 205 -14.81 -8.30 -1.57
C GLY A 205 -14.10 -7.50 -0.46
N ILE A 206 -13.06 -6.74 -0.82
CA ILE A 206 -12.27 -5.98 0.16
C ILE A 206 -13.09 -4.83 0.77
N ILE A 207 -13.78 -4.03 -0.06
CA ILE A 207 -14.52 -2.86 0.43
C ILE A 207 -15.70 -3.28 1.29
N GLU A 208 -16.44 -4.32 0.89
CA GLU A 208 -17.56 -4.81 1.70
C GLU A 208 -17.08 -5.38 3.03
N LYS A 209 -15.92 -6.03 3.07
CA LYS A 209 -15.30 -6.48 4.33
C LYS A 209 -14.88 -5.30 5.20
N LEU A 210 -14.24 -4.27 4.62
CA LEU A 210 -13.86 -3.06 5.35
C LEU A 210 -15.08 -2.33 5.94
N LYS A 211 -16.17 -2.20 5.18
CA LYS A 211 -17.42 -1.57 5.66
C LYS A 211 -18.06 -2.31 6.85
N ARG A 212 -17.83 -3.62 6.99
CA ARG A 212 -18.32 -4.41 8.12
C ARG A 212 -17.37 -4.40 9.32
N ALA A 213 -16.06 -4.32 9.07
CA ALA A 213 -15.04 -4.34 10.12
C ALA A 213 -14.75 -2.97 10.74
N VAL A 214 -14.83 -1.90 9.96
CA VAL A 214 -14.38 -0.55 10.33
C VAL A 214 -15.57 0.40 10.43
N PRO A 215 -15.68 1.23 11.49
CA PRO A 215 -16.69 2.28 11.58
C PRO A 215 -16.69 3.22 10.37
N GLU A 216 -17.86 3.67 9.92
CA GLU A 216 -18.02 4.47 8.70
C GLU A 216 -17.21 5.79 8.74
N ASP A 217 -17.18 6.47 9.89
CA ASP A 217 -16.41 7.70 10.10
C ASP A 217 -14.89 7.47 10.19
N LYS A 218 -14.46 6.20 10.26
CA LYS A 218 -13.07 5.76 10.32
C LYS A 218 -12.60 5.06 9.04
N LEU A 219 -13.40 5.06 7.98
CA LEU A 219 -13.06 4.44 6.69
C LEU A 219 -13.15 5.44 5.54
N LEU A 220 -12.02 5.70 4.89
CA LEU A 220 -11.96 6.46 3.64
C LEU A 220 -11.62 5.54 2.47
N VAL A 221 -12.53 5.45 1.50
CA VAL A 221 -12.31 4.76 0.22
C VAL A 221 -12.29 5.79 -0.90
N GLY A 222 -11.22 5.82 -1.71
CA GLY A 222 -11.06 6.86 -2.73
C GLY A 222 -10.30 6.41 -3.97
N PHE A 223 -10.50 7.14 -5.07
CA PHE A 223 -9.76 6.95 -6.32
C PHE A 223 -8.39 7.62 -6.22
N THR A 224 -7.34 6.92 -6.63
CA THR A 224 -5.97 7.43 -6.61
C THR A 224 -5.84 8.70 -7.46
N GLU A 225 -6.56 8.73 -8.58
CA GLU A 225 -6.58 9.81 -9.55
C GLU A 225 -7.11 11.12 -8.96
N ASP A 226 -7.98 11.03 -7.95
CA ASP A 226 -8.67 12.19 -7.38
C ASP A 226 -8.16 12.52 -5.96
N LEU A 227 -7.80 11.51 -5.16
CA LEU A 227 -7.60 11.70 -3.72
C LEU A 227 -6.38 12.56 -3.36
N LEU A 228 -5.36 12.62 -4.22
CA LEU A 228 -4.18 13.47 -4.01
C LEU A 228 -4.22 14.78 -4.83
N THR A 229 -5.37 15.15 -5.37
CA THR A 229 -5.55 16.37 -6.16
C THR A 229 -6.77 17.17 -5.69
N GLY A 230 -6.72 18.50 -5.88
CA GLY A 230 -7.84 19.42 -5.65
C GLY A 230 -8.67 19.13 -4.38
N GLU A 231 -9.98 18.93 -4.56
CA GLU A 231 -10.94 18.64 -3.49
C GLU A 231 -10.71 17.29 -2.79
N GLY A 232 -10.18 16.29 -3.50
CA GLY A 232 -9.88 14.98 -2.95
C GLY A 232 -8.79 15.07 -1.87
N LEU A 233 -7.79 15.93 -2.09
CA LEU A 233 -6.74 16.19 -1.09
C LEU A 233 -7.32 16.84 0.17
N GLY A 234 -8.18 17.85 0.02
CA GLY A 234 -8.87 18.47 1.15
C GLY A 234 -9.72 17.46 1.93
N THR A 235 -10.38 16.52 1.24
CA THR A 235 -11.14 15.43 1.86
C THR A 235 -10.24 14.49 2.66
N LEU A 236 -9.10 14.08 2.08
CA LEU A 236 -8.10 13.27 2.77
C LEU A 236 -7.57 13.98 4.02
N CYS A 237 -7.14 15.24 3.91
CA CYS A 237 -6.58 16.00 5.03
C CYS A 237 -7.60 16.17 6.17
N ARG A 238 -8.86 16.51 5.85
CA ARG A 238 -9.94 16.59 6.85
C ARG A 238 -10.19 15.24 7.52
N PHE A 239 -10.28 14.17 6.75
CA PHE A 239 -10.45 12.81 7.27
C PHE A 239 -9.29 12.40 8.17
N LEU A 240 -8.06 12.81 7.87
CA LEU A 240 -6.86 12.52 8.67
C LEU A 240 -6.61 13.53 9.80
N GLY A 241 -7.40 14.61 9.91
CA GLY A 241 -7.24 15.62 10.96
C GLY A 241 -5.93 16.43 10.84
N ILE A 242 -5.38 16.54 9.63
CA ILE A 242 -4.15 17.28 9.34
C ILE A 242 -4.45 18.53 8.53
N ALA A 243 -3.55 19.51 8.57
CA ALA A 243 -3.68 20.71 7.74
C ALA A 243 -3.68 20.35 6.24
N GLU A 244 -4.41 21.10 5.42
CA GLU A 244 -4.35 20.94 3.97
C GLU A 244 -3.05 21.55 3.44
N ARG A 245 -2.29 20.76 2.69
CA ARG A 245 -1.10 21.22 1.97
C ARG A 245 -1.15 20.76 0.52
N PRO A 246 -1.07 21.68 -0.46
CA PRO A 246 -1.09 21.31 -1.87
C PRO A 246 0.14 20.48 -2.22
N VAL A 247 -0.02 19.57 -3.17
CA VAL A 247 1.10 18.81 -3.72
C VAL A 247 1.86 19.69 -4.72
N GLU A 248 3.07 20.15 -4.36
CA GLU A 248 3.88 21.06 -5.20
C GLU A 248 4.34 20.43 -6.54
N LYS A 249 4.39 19.09 -6.61
CA LYS A 249 4.67 18.34 -7.83
C LYS A 249 3.75 17.12 -7.88
N ASP A 250 2.94 17.06 -8.92
CA ASP A 250 2.04 15.92 -9.20
C ASP A 250 2.81 14.61 -8.93
N PRO A 251 2.33 13.71 -8.04
CA PRO A 251 3.12 12.60 -7.59
C PRO A 251 3.46 11.75 -8.80
N HIS A 252 4.72 11.77 -9.24
CA HIS A 252 5.19 10.87 -10.28
C HIS A 252 4.94 9.44 -9.80
N ALA A 253 3.82 8.86 -10.27
CA ALA A 253 3.64 7.42 -10.26
C ALA A 253 4.90 6.87 -10.91
N HIS A 254 5.58 5.94 -10.24
CA HIS A 254 6.75 5.31 -10.82
C HIS A 254 6.36 4.68 -12.17
N GLU A 255 6.61 5.41 -13.26
CA GLU A 255 6.51 4.92 -14.63
C GLU A 255 7.69 3.97 -14.85
N GLY A 256 7.61 2.78 -14.23
CA GLY A 256 8.46 1.67 -14.63
C GLY A 256 8.20 1.38 -16.10
N VAL A 257 9.28 1.06 -16.84
CA VAL A 257 9.35 0.64 -18.26
C VAL A 257 7.96 0.40 -18.88
N LYS A 258 7.59 1.24 -19.86
CA LYS A 258 6.33 1.18 -20.62
C LYS A 258 6.27 -0.11 -21.47
N LEU A 259 6.02 -1.22 -20.79
CA LEU A 259 5.50 -2.43 -21.40
C LEU A 259 4.01 -2.18 -21.59
N GLU A 260 3.57 -2.06 -22.83
CA GLU A 260 2.17 -1.82 -23.16
C GLU A 260 1.41 -3.14 -23.28
N LEU A 261 0.14 -3.12 -22.87
CA LEU A 261 -0.79 -4.20 -23.16
C LEU A 261 -1.19 -4.12 -24.63
N SER A 262 -1.26 -5.25 -25.33
CA SER A 262 -1.97 -5.28 -26.62
C SER A 262 -3.47 -5.06 -26.41
N ASP A 263 -4.17 -4.57 -27.43
CA ASP A 263 -5.62 -4.35 -27.36
C ASP A 263 -6.38 -5.61 -26.95
N LYS A 264 -5.98 -6.77 -27.48
CA LYS A 264 -6.55 -8.07 -27.09
C LYS A 264 -6.37 -8.34 -25.59
N GLN A 265 -5.17 -8.14 -25.04
CA GLN A 265 -4.92 -8.40 -23.61
C GLN A 265 -5.66 -7.40 -22.71
N ARG A 266 -5.76 -6.14 -23.15
CA ARG A 266 -6.53 -5.11 -22.45
C ARG A 266 -8.02 -5.49 -22.43
N HIS A 267 -8.57 -5.93 -23.56
CA HIS A 267 -9.95 -6.41 -23.69
C HIS A 267 -10.23 -7.60 -22.77
N GLU A 268 -9.38 -8.63 -22.81
CA GLU A 268 -9.53 -9.83 -21.96
C GLU A 268 -9.47 -9.48 -20.47
N ALA A 269 -8.52 -8.62 -20.07
CA ALA A 269 -8.39 -8.17 -18.69
C ALA A 269 -9.59 -7.30 -18.24
N ALA A 270 -10.09 -6.41 -19.11
CA ALA A 270 -11.25 -5.58 -18.81
C ALA A 270 -12.51 -6.43 -18.61
N ARG A 271 -12.72 -7.45 -19.46
CA ARG A 271 -13.82 -8.41 -19.30
C ARG A 271 -13.71 -9.21 -18.00
N PHE A 272 -12.52 -9.72 -17.67
CA PHE A 272 -12.28 -10.43 -16.42
C PHE A 272 -12.55 -9.55 -15.18
N LEU A 273 -12.25 -8.26 -15.27
CA LEU A 273 -12.45 -7.29 -14.19
C LEU A 273 -13.79 -6.55 -14.24
N ALA A 274 -14.67 -6.88 -15.19
CA ALA A 274 -15.98 -6.23 -15.34
C ALA A 274 -16.82 -6.21 -14.05
N PRO A 275 -16.85 -7.27 -13.22
CA PRO A 275 -17.56 -7.23 -11.94
C PRO A 275 -17.04 -6.15 -10.99
N GLN A 276 -15.74 -5.85 -11.03
CA GLN A 276 -15.10 -4.84 -10.18
C GLN A 276 -15.47 -3.43 -10.66
N TYR A 277 -15.48 -3.18 -11.98
CA TYR A 277 -15.99 -1.91 -12.52
C TYR A 277 -17.46 -1.69 -12.15
N ALA A 278 -18.31 -2.70 -12.35
CA ALA A 278 -19.74 -2.61 -12.06
C ALA A 278 -20.01 -2.34 -10.57
N TYR A 279 -19.27 -2.99 -9.67
CA TYR A 279 -19.38 -2.73 -8.23
C TYR A 279 -18.97 -1.29 -7.88
N VAL A 280 -17.82 -0.83 -8.39
CA VAL A 280 -17.32 0.51 -8.06
C VAL A 280 -18.24 1.59 -8.62
N GLU A 281 -18.73 1.45 -9.85
CA GLU A 281 -19.67 2.41 -10.45
C GLU A 281 -20.99 2.46 -9.67
N LYS A 282 -21.54 1.29 -9.30
CA LYS A 282 -22.76 1.21 -8.48
C LYS A 282 -22.57 1.86 -7.11
N THR A 283 -21.40 1.73 -6.50
CA THR A 283 -21.14 2.13 -5.11
C THR A 283 -20.73 3.60 -4.99
N PHE A 284 -19.90 4.09 -5.91
CA PHE A 284 -19.28 5.43 -5.84
C PHE A 284 -19.77 6.37 -6.96
N GLY A 285 -20.63 5.88 -7.86
CA GLY A 285 -21.15 6.67 -8.97
C GLY A 285 -20.17 6.75 -10.14
N LYS A 286 -20.07 7.94 -10.74
CA LYS A 286 -19.31 8.14 -11.97
C LYS A 286 -17.82 7.81 -11.76
N LEU A 287 -17.31 6.86 -12.55
CA LEU A 287 -15.90 6.47 -12.52
C LEU A 287 -14.97 7.56 -13.08
N PRO A 288 -13.68 7.60 -12.70
CA PRO A 288 -12.70 8.49 -13.33
C PRO A 288 -12.58 8.26 -14.84
N ALA A 289 -12.22 9.29 -15.60
CA ALA A 289 -12.21 9.25 -17.08
C ALA A 289 -11.34 8.10 -17.65
N GLY A 290 -10.18 7.83 -17.02
CA GLY A 290 -9.30 6.73 -17.42
C GLY A 290 -9.96 5.35 -17.28
N TRP A 291 -10.80 5.17 -16.26
CA TRP A 291 -11.52 3.93 -16.01
C TRP A 291 -12.63 3.72 -17.04
N GLN A 292 -13.40 4.77 -17.32
CA GLN A 292 -14.45 4.74 -18.35
C GLN A 292 -13.91 4.31 -19.71
N ALA A 293 -12.70 4.75 -20.07
CA ALA A 293 -12.07 4.36 -21.31
C ALA A 293 -11.79 2.84 -21.38
N ASN A 294 -11.35 2.21 -20.28
CA ASN A 294 -11.15 0.76 -20.24
C ASN A 294 -12.48 0.00 -20.18
N MET A 295 -13.48 0.54 -19.47
CA MET A 295 -14.82 -0.04 -19.38
C MET A 295 -15.56 -0.03 -20.73
N ALA A 296 -15.42 1.05 -21.52
CA ALA A 296 -16.03 1.16 -22.86
C ALA A 296 -15.48 0.15 -23.88
N ARG A 297 -14.40 -0.57 -23.53
CA ARG A 297 -13.81 -1.62 -24.35
C ARG A 297 -14.31 -3.02 -23.99
N ILE A 298 -15.19 -3.19 -22.99
CA ILE A 298 -15.70 -4.50 -22.55
C ILE A 298 -16.68 -5.11 -23.56
#